data_AF-A0A6B3HV60-F1
#
_entry.id   AF-A0A6B3HV60-F1
#
_cell.length_a   1.000
_cell.length_b   1.000
_cell.length_c   1.000
_cell.angle_alpha   90.00
_cell.angle_beta   90.00
_cell.angle_gamma   90.00
#
_symmetry.space_group_name_H-M   'P 1'
#
loop_
_entity.id
_entity.type
_entity.pdbx_description
1 polymer ?
#
loop_
_entity_poly.entity_id
_entity_poly.type
_entity_poly.pdbx_seq_one_letter_code
_entity_poly.pdbx_strand_id
1 'polypeptide(L)'
;MATTVSDRPGYGQLLRTPGAWTFLLPGFAARQPFAMLTIGIVLLVQHTTGSYGTAGAVAAVAGVSMALVAPQGGKLADRFSQRAVLLPGVLLHTASVSALTALALADAPLWALFAAAVPTGASVPQIGPMVRARWAAMLGATP
;
A
#
# COMPACT_ATOMS: atom_id res chain seq x y z
N MET A 1 16.40 -50.15 6.64
CA MET A 1 16.81 -48.72 6.72
C MET A 1 16.01 -47.97 5.66
N ALA A 2 14.81 -47.50 6.01
CA ALA A 2 13.91 -46.84 5.06
C ALA A 2 14.23 -45.34 5.01
N THR A 3 14.54 -44.84 3.82
CA THR A 3 14.80 -43.42 3.54
C THR A 3 13.48 -42.66 3.56
N THR A 4 13.24 -41.85 4.59
CA THR A 4 12.18 -40.84 4.55
C THR A 4 12.60 -39.77 3.54
N VAL A 5 11.99 -39.77 2.36
CA VAL A 5 12.07 -38.63 1.44
C VAL A 5 11.49 -37.43 2.19
N SER A 6 12.35 -36.48 2.55
CA SER A 6 11.91 -35.18 3.04
C SER A 6 11.21 -34.50 1.87
N ASP A 7 9.89 -34.59 1.85
CA ASP A 7 9.04 -33.88 0.89
C ASP A 7 9.16 -32.39 1.24
N ARG A 8 10.17 -31.73 0.65
CA ARG A 8 10.37 -30.29 0.84
C ARG A 8 9.17 -29.60 0.22
N PRO A 9 8.33 -28.90 0.98
CA PRO A 9 7.18 -28.22 0.41
C PRO A 9 7.68 -27.21 -0.62
N GLY A 10 7.41 -27.49 -1.90
CA GLY A 10 7.75 -26.59 -2.99
C GLY A 10 6.73 -25.47 -3.12
N TYR A 11 7.12 -24.33 -3.70
CA TYR A 11 6.20 -23.23 -4.00
C TYR A 11 4.95 -23.67 -4.79
N GLY A 12 5.05 -24.74 -5.58
CA GLY A 12 3.92 -25.33 -6.30
C GLY A 12 2.82 -25.92 -5.40
N GLN A 13 3.13 -26.40 -4.19
CA GLN A 13 2.12 -26.81 -3.22
C GLN A 13 1.41 -25.60 -2.60
N LEU A 14 2.16 -24.55 -2.25
CA LEU A 14 1.62 -23.28 -1.75
C LEU A 14 0.65 -22.62 -2.74
N LEU A 15 1.02 -22.54 -4.03
CA LEU A 15 0.16 -21.94 -5.06
C LEU A 15 -1.09 -22.79 -5.38
N ARG A 16 -1.09 -24.07 -4.99
CA ARG A 16 -2.25 -24.97 -5.12
C ARG A 16 -3.18 -24.91 -3.90
N THR A 17 -2.82 -24.20 -2.83
CA THR A 17 -3.71 -24.01 -1.68
C THR A 17 -5.04 -23.38 -2.14
N PRO A 18 -6.19 -24.02 -1.86
CA PRO A 18 -7.50 -23.47 -2.25
C PRO A 18 -7.67 -22.04 -1.76
N GLY A 19 -8.04 -21.13 -2.66
CA GLY A 19 -8.23 -19.71 -2.34
C GLY A 19 -6.96 -18.85 -2.34
N ALA A 20 -5.77 -19.40 -2.54
CA ALA A 20 -4.51 -18.63 -2.63
C ALA A 20 -4.58 -17.50 -3.67
N TRP A 21 -5.10 -17.79 -4.85
CA TRP A 21 -5.19 -16.83 -5.96
C TRP A 21 -6.15 -15.65 -5.69
N THR A 22 -7.06 -15.77 -4.72
CA THR A 22 -8.03 -14.70 -4.37
C THR A 22 -7.39 -13.48 -3.71
N PHE A 23 -6.17 -13.60 -3.16
CA PHE A 23 -5.39 -12.44 -2.70
C PHE A 23 -4.08 -12.25 -3.43
N LEU A 24 -3.50 -13.30 -4.02
CA LEU A 24 -2.24 -13.14 -4.72
C LEU A 24 -2.40 -12.26 -5.96
N LEU A 25 -3.43 -12.45 -6.78
CA LEU A 25 -3.63 -11.61 -7.98
C LEU A 25 -3.97 -10.16 -7.62
N PRO A 26 -4.97 -9.88 -6.75
CA PRO A 26 -5.24 -8.50 -6.35
C PRO A 26 -4.07 -7.87 -5.60
N GLY A 27 -3.38 -8.63 -4.74
CA GLY A 27 -2.22 -8.15 -4.00
C GLY A 27 -1.01 -7.86 -4.88
N PHE A 28 -0.81 -8.63 -5.95
CA PHE A 28 0.21 -8.35 -6.97
C PHE A 28 -0.11 -7.06 -7.73
N ALA A 29 -1.36 -6.91 -8.19
CA ALA A 29 -1.81 -5.71 -8.88
C ALA A 29 -1.69 -4.46 -8.01
N ALA A 30 -2.12 -4.55 -6.74
CA ALA A 30 -2.08 -3.45 -5.79
C ALA A 30 -0.65 -3.04 -5.38
N ARG A 31 0.36 -3.86 -5.65
CA ARG A 31 1.77 -3.56 -5.37
C ARG A 31 2.47 -2.77 -6.46
N GLN A 32 2.03 -2.86 -7.72
CA GLN A 32 2.67 -2.15 -8.84
C GLN A 32 2.77 -0.63 -8.62
N PRO A 33 1.70 0.08 -8.18
CA PRO A 33 1.75 1.52 -8.03
C PRO A 33 2.44 1.99 -6.73
N PHE A 34 2.80 1.09 -5.81
CA PHE A 34 3.31 1.50 -4.49
C PHE A 34 4.61 2.31 -4.61
N ALA A 35 5.54 1.86 -5.45
CA ALA A 35 6.77 2.62 -5.74
C ALA A 35 6.50 3.85 -6.64
N MET A 36 5.42 3.82 -7.42
CA MET A 36 5.06 4.91 -8.33
C MET A 36 4.49 6.13 -7.60
N LEU A 37 3.91 5.99 -6.41
CA LEU A 37 3.30 7.11 -5.70
C LEU A 37 4.30 8.24 -5.45
N THR A 38 5.46 7.92 -4.87
CA THR A 38 6.48 8.93 -4.53
C THR A 38 6.99 9.65 -5.78
N ILE A 39 7.38 8.90 -6.81
CA ILE A 39 7.89 9.52 -8.05
C ILE A 39 6.79 10.24 -8.81
N GLY A 40 5.54 9.75 -8.77
CA GLY A 40 4.38 10.40 -9.38
C GLY A 40 4.07 11.75 -8.73
N ILE A 41 4.13 11.84 -7.41
CA ILE A 41 4.00 13.11 -6.69
C ILE A 41 5.12 14.07 -7.10
N VAL A 42 6.37 13.59 -7.14
CA VAL A 42 7.51 14.44 -7.53
C VAL A 42 7.34 14.98 -8.94
N LEU A 43 7.05 14.11 -9.91
CA LEU A 43 6.90 14.50 -11.31
C LEU A 43 5.71 15.43 -11.54
N LEU A 44 4.56 15.14 -10.91
CA LEU A 44 3.37 15.98 -11.02
C LEU A 44 3.61 17.38 -10.44
N VAL A 45 4.13 17.46 -9.20
CA VAL A 45 4.36 18.75 -8.55
C VAL A 45 5.50 19.51 -9.24
N GLN A 46 6.54 18.83 -9.71
CA GLN A 46 7.59 19.48 -10.48
C GLN A 46 7.05 20.01 -11.82
N HIS A 47 6.15 19.26 -12.47
CA HIS A 47 5.53 19.69 -13.73
C HIS A 47 4.68 20.96 -13.55
N THR A 48 3.93 21.07 -12.45
CA THR A 48 3.03 22.21 -12.21
C THR A 48 3.74 23.40 -11.55
N THR A 49 4.74 23.16 -10.68
CA THR A 49 5.44 24.24 -9.94
C THR A 49 6.81 24.62 -10.50
N GLY A 50 7.39 23.79 -11.37
CA GLY A 50 8.77 23.94 -11.87
C GLY A 50 9.87 23.61 -10.85
N SER A 51 9.53 23.28 -9.59
CA SER A 51 10.50 23.19 -8.49
C SER A 51 10.64 21.77 -7.94
N TYR A 52 11.83 21.19 -8.09
CA TYR A 52 12.19 19.91 -7.45
C TYR A 52 12.24 19.99 -5.91
N GLY A 53 12.59 21.15 -5.35
CA GLY A 53 12.58 21.34 -3.89
C GLY A 53 11.18 21.24 -3.32
N THR A 54 10.21 21.89 -3.98
CA THR A 54 8.79 21.83 -3.62
C THR A 54 8.24 20.42 -3.81
N ALA A 55 8.52 19.81 -4.97
CA ALA A 55 8.11 18.45 -5.28
C ALA A 55 8.63 17.43 -4.26
N GLY A 56 9.92 17.54 -3.90
CA GLY A 56 10.55 16.72 -2.87
C GLY A 56 9.92 16.93 -1.49
N ALA A 57 9.59 18.17 -1.12
CA ALA A 57 8.94 18.46 0.15
C ALA A 57 7.52 17.84 0.22
N VAL A 58 6.71 17.96 -0.83
CA VAL A 58 5.36 17.36 -0.87
C VAL A 58 5.46 15.83 -0.81
N ALA A 59 6.39 15.23 -1.55
CA ALA A 59 6.66 13.80 -1.49
C ALA A 59 7.15 13.35 -0.10
N ALA A 60 7.97 14.16 0.58
CA ALA A 60 8.43 13.89 1.94
C ALA A 60 7.27 13.92 2.93
N VAL A 61 6.34 14.86 2.81
CA VAL A 61 5.12 14.89 3.65
C VAL A 61 4.29 13.63 3.48
N ALA A 62 4.08 13.17 2.24
CA ALA A 62 3.39 11.90 1.98
C ALA A 62 4.18 10.71 2.59
N GLY A 63 5.50 10.67 2.41
CA GLY A 63 6.35 9.61 2.96
C GLY A 63 6.35 9.54 4.49
N VAL A 64 6.47 10.69 5.17
CA VAL A 64 6.40 10.79 6.63
C VAL A 64 5.02 10.38 7.13
N SER A 65 3.95 10.86 6.49
CA SER A 65 2.57 10.50 6.85
C SER A 65 2.35 8.99 6.72
N MET A 66 2.85 8.37 5.64
CA MET A 66 2.83 6.92 5.46
C MET A 66 3.60 6.20 6.58
N ALA A 67 4.81 6.65 6.89
CA ALA A 67 5.64 6.02 7.92
C ALA A 67 4.98 6.07 9.30
N LEU A 68 4.29 7.17 9.62
CA LEU A 68 3.60 7.37 10.89
C LEU A 68 2.29 6.57 11.02
N VAL A 69 1.60 6.27 9.90
CA VAL A 69 0.26 5.65 9.90
C VAL A 69 0.28 4.17 9.49
N ALA A 70 1.31 3.71 8.76
CA ALA A 70 1.43 2.33 8.33
C ALA A 70 1.33 1.29 9.49
N PRO A 71 1.95 1.50 10.67
CA PRO A 71 1.79 0.58 11.81
C PRO A 71 0.35 0.49 12.32
N GLN A 72 -0.39 1.60 12.30
CA GLN A 72 -1.77 1.71 12.77
C GLN A 72 -2.72 1.03 11.79
N GLY A 73 -2.47 1.16 10.48
CA GLY A 73 -3.18 0.42 9.45
C GLY A 73 -3.07 -1.09 9.64
N GLY A 74 -1.88 -1.58 10.00
CA GLY A 74 -1.65 -2.99 10.38
C GLY A 74 -2.49 -3.41 11.59
N LYS A 75 -2.38 -2.65 12.70
CA LYS A 75 -3.17 -2.91 13.93
C LYS A 75 -4.67 -2.90 13.69
N LEU A 76 -5.17 -1.99 12.84
CA LEU A 76 -6.58 -1.95 12.46
C LEU A 76 -6.98 -3.21 11.67
N ALA A 77 -6.15 -3.63 10.70
CA ALA A 77 -6.41 -4.83 9.91
C ALA A 77 -6.30 -6.14 10.70
N ASP A 78 -5.57 -6.12 11.83
CA ASP A 78 -5.50 -7.24 12.76
C ASP A 78 -6.72 -7.27 13.71
N ARG A 79 -7.22 -6.09 14.12
CA ARG A 79 -8.36 -5.97 15.04
C ARG A 79 -9.72 -6.12 14.34
N PHE A 80 -9.83 -5.59 13.12
CA PHE A 80 -11.05 -5.65 12.30
C PHE A 80 -10.81 -6.58 11.12
N SER A 81 -11.88 -7.05 10.47
CA SER A 81 -11.71 -7.88 9.27
C SER A 81 -10.91 -7.11 8.21
N GLN A 82 -9.97 -7.79 7.54
CA GLN A 82 -9.14 -7.18 6.48
C GLN A 82 -9.97 -6.41 5.45
N ARG A 83 -11.14 -6.95 5.08
CA ARG A 83 -12.07 -6.33 4.14
C ARG A 83 -12.66 -5.02 4.66
N ALA A 84 -13.01 -4.95 5.95
CA ALA A 84 -13.57 -3.75 6.57
C ALA A 84 -12.56 -2.60 6.68
N VAL A 85 -11.26 -2.89 6.65
CA VAL A 85 -10.19 -1.87 6.67
C VAL A 85 -9.73 -1.53 5.26
N LEU A 86 -9.58 -2.53 4.39
CA LEU A 86 -9.10 -2.33 3.01
C LEU A 86 -10.04 -1.50 2.16
N LEU A 87 -11.35 -1.78 2.19
CA LEU A 87 -12.30 -1.09 1.32
C LEU A 87 -12.33 0.42 1.61
N PRO A 88 -12.55 0.88 2.87
CA PRO A 88 -12.47 2.30 3.19
C PRO A 88 -11.07 2.89 2.93
N GLY A 89 -10.01 2.15 3.24
CA GLY A 89 -8.64 2.62 3.04
C GLY A 89 -8.31 2.88 1.57
N VAL A 90 -8.72 1.97 0.67
CA VAL A 90 -8.56 2.14 -0.78
C VAL A 90 -9.38 3.32 -1.29
N LEU A 91 -10.64 3.45 -0.86
CA LEU A 91 -11.49 4.59 -1.26
C LEU A 91 -10.89 5.92 -0.81
N LEU A 92 -10.43 5.99 0.45
CA LEU A 92 -9.75 7.17 0.99
C LEU A 92 -8.46 7.47 0.22
N HIS A 93 -7.69 6.45 -0.13
CA HIS A 93 -6.46 6.62 -0.90
C HIS A 93 -6.70 7.12 -2.31
N THR A 94 -7.65 6.52 -3.02
CA THR A 94 -8.07 6.99 -4.35
C THR A 94 -8.55 8.43 -4.28
N ALA A 95 -9.42 8.78 -3.33
CA ALA A 95 -9.91 10.14 -3.17
C ALA A 95 -8.77 11.13 -2.87
N SER A 96 -7.82 10.76 -2.01
CA SER A 96 -6.70 11.63 -1.61
C SER A 96 -5.72 11.86 -2.76
N VAL A 97 -5.36 10.81 -3.49
CA VAL A 97 -4.50 10.92 -4.68
C VAL A 97 -5.19 11.77 -5.74
N SER A 98 -6.48 11.52 -6.03
CA SER A 98 -7.25 12.33 -6.98
C SER A 98 -7.34 13.79 -6.55
N ALA A 99 -7.52 14.07 -5.26
CA ALA A 99 -7.55 15.44 -4.74
C ALA A 99 -6.18 16.13 -4.90
N LEU A 100 -5.08 15.45 -4.55
CA LEU A 100 -3.73 15.97 -4.75
C LEU A 100 -3.48 16.26 -6.24
N THR A 101 -3.87 15.35 -7.12
CA THR A 101 -3.76 15.53 -8.58
C THR A 101 -4.58 16.72 -9.06
N ALA A 102 -5.84 16.84 -8.66
CA ALA A 102 -6.70 17.94 -9.05
C ALA A 102 -6.16 19.29 -8.55
N LEU A 103 -5.69 19.35 -7.30
CA LEU A 103 -5.10 20.56 -6.72
C LEU A 103 -3.82 20.97 -7.44
N ALA A 104 -2.94 20.01 -7.77
CA ALA A 104 -1.72 20.30 -8.51
C ALA A 104 -2.03 20.83 -9.91
N LEU A 105 -2.94 20.18 -10.65
CA LEU A 105 -3.33 20.58 -12.01
C LEU A 105 -4.13 21.90 -12.07
N ALA A 106 -4.72 22.31 -10.94
CA ALA A 106 -5.42 23.60 -10.81
C ALA A 106 -4.52 24.72 -10.29
N ASP A 107 -3.20 24.51 -10.22
CA ASP A 107 -2.22 25.46 -9.69
C ASP A 107 -2.57 25.97 -8.29
N ALA A 108 -3.10 25.08 -7.45
CA ALA A 108 -3.48 25.39 -6.08
C ALA A 108 -2.26 25.85 -5.26
N PRO A 109 -2.46 26.68 -4.21
CA PRO A 109 -1.37 27.13 -3.38
C PRO A 109 -0.68 25.96 -2.66
N LEU A 110 0.63 26.10 -2.43
CA LEU A 110 1.48 25.03 -1.90
C LEU A 110 0.97 24.39 -0.60
N TRP A 111 0.36 25.17 0.30
CA TRP A 111 -0.20 24.62 1.54
C TRP A 111 -1.30 23.58 1.29
N ALA A 112 -2.06 23.72 0.20
CA ALA A 112 -3.10 22.76 -0.18
C ALA A 112 -2.50 21.44 -0.68
N LEU A 113 -1.37 21.50 -1.40
CA LEU A 113 -0.61 20.31 -1.80
C LEU A 113 -0.05 19.57 -0.59
N PHE A 114 0.49 20.29 0.40
CA PHE A 114 0.92 19.68 1.66
C PHE A 114 -0.25 19.05 2.41
N ALA A 115 -1.38 19.74 2.51
CA ALA A 115 -2.58 19.22 3.17
C ALA A 115 -3.11 17.96 2.49
N ALA A 116 -3.10 17.87 1.16
CA ALA A 116 -3.54 16.70 0.41
C ALA A 116 -2.50 15.56 0.39
N ALA A 117 -1.20 15.88 0.53
CA ALA A 117 -0.14 14.88 0.62
C ALA A 117 -0.23 14.04 1.91
N VAL A 118 -0.72 14.62 3.01
CA VAL A 118 -0.91 13.92 4.29
C VAL A 118 -1.84 12.71 4.15
N PRO A 119 -3.12 12.86 3.75
CA PRO A 119 -4.01 11.72 3.60
C PRO A 119 -3.57 10.80 2.46
N THR A 120 -2.95 11.34 1.39
CA THR A 120 -2.38 10.54 0.29
C THR A 120 -1.36 9.52 0.79
N GLY A 121 -0.44 9.93 1.68
CA GLY A 121 0.53 9.04 2.30
C GLY A 121 -0.05 8.19 3.44
N ALA A 122 -0.90 8.78 4.29
CA ALA A 122 -1.47 8.10 5.44
C ALA A 122 -2.38 6.92 5.06
N SER A 123 -3.10 7.03 3.95
CA SER A 123 -4.07 6.02 3.53
C SER A 123 -3.47 4.93 2.62
N VAL A 124 -2.15 4.89 2.43
CA VAL A 124 -1.52 3.91 1.53
C VAL A 124 -1.79 2.48 2.05
N PRO A 125 -2.48 1.62 1.26
CA PRO A 125 -2.84 0.29 1.72
C PRO A 125 -1.61 -0.61 1.87
N GLN A 126 -1.46 -1.22 3.04
CA GLN A 126 -0.29 -2.04 3.38
C GLN A 126 -0.45 -3.49 2.91
N ILE A 127 -0.48 -3.69 1.59
CA ILE A 127 -0.76 -4.98 0.94
C ILE A 127 0.19 -6.11 1.39
N GLY A 128 1.48 -5.80 1.58
CA GLY A 128 2.49 -6.79 1.96
C GLY A 128 2.20 -7.50 3.30
N PRO A 129 2.06 -6.76 4.41
CA PRO A 129 1.59 -7.30 5.68
C PRO A 129 0.27 -8.10 5.57
N MET A 130 -0.71 -7.61 4.81
CA MET A 130 -2.02 -8.27 4.71
C MET A 130 -1.97 -9.62 3.99
N VAL A 131 -1.17 -9.71 2.92
CA VAL A 131 -0.88 -10.98 2.23
C VAL A 131 -0.18 -11.96 3.17
N ARG A 132 0.78 -11.50 3.98
CA ARG A 132 1.45 -12.34 4.99
C ARG A 132 0.50 -12.83 6.07
N ALA A 133 -0.39 -11.97 6.57
CA ALA A 133 -1.40 -12.35 7.54
C ALA A 133 -2.39 -13.38 6.97
N ARG A 134 -2.82 -13.23 5.71
CA ARG A 134 -3.67 -14.23 5.04
C ARG A 134 -2.95 -15.57 4.87
N TRP A 135 -1.67 -15.56 4.50
CA TRP A 135 -0.87 -16.78 4.45
C TRP A 135 -0.76 -17.45 5.81
N ALA A 136 -0.45 -16.71 6.87
CA ALA A 136 -0.37 -17.25 8.23
C ALA A 136 -1.70 -17.85 8.69
N ALA A 137 -2.83 -17.21 8.37
CA ALA A 137 -4.17 -17.74 8.67
C ALA A 137 -4.50 -19.01 7.85
N MET A 138 -4.14 -19.05 6.56
CA MET A 138 -4.43 -20.21 5.69
C MET A 138 -3.53 -21.41 5.95
N LEU A 139 -2.25 -21.18 6.26
CA LEU A 139 -1.27 -22.23 6.51
C LEU A 139 -1.27 -22.71 7.97
N GLY A 140 -2.07 -22.05 8.81
CA GLY A 140 -2.14 -22.31 10.24
C GLY A 140 -0.95 -21.68 10.96
N ALA A 141 -1.23 -21.02 12.07
CA ALA A 141 -0.26 -20.90 13.13
C ALA A 141 0.17 -22.32 13.56
N THR A 142 1.23 -22.86 12.97
CA THR A 142 2.00 -23.93 13.60
C THR A 142 2.84 -23.26 14.69
N PRO A 143 2.77 -23.70 15.96
CA PRO A 143 3.77 -23.35 16.95
C PRO A 143 5.18 -23.71 16.47
#